data_AF-A0AAW2M230-F1
#
_entry.id   AF-A0AAW2M230-F1
#
_cell.length_a   1.000
_cell.length_b   1.000
_cell.length_c   1.000
_cell.angle_alpha   90.00
_cell.angle_beta   90.00
_cell.angle_gamma   90.00
#
_symmetry.space_group_name_H-M   'P 1'
#
loop_
_entity.id
_entity.type
_entity.pdbx_description
1 polymer ?
#
loop_
_entity_poly.entity_id
_entity_poly.type
_entity_poly.pdbx_seq_one_letter_code
_entity_poly.pdbx_strand_id
1 'polypeptide(L)'
;MLVKDGPFKFVDDGHAEELDHNYFVAIRSSYLTLRQGGKFIIEPYSPHRFGRQFGYYQDVPGTLKYDTRVASLEEGLRYWRLCVLSKSSSKAWFPCLPANAKKLCSEAYKAWWAKVHGTFFHDNIA
;
A
#
# COMPACT_ATOMS: atom_id res chain seq x y z
N MET A 1 -2.77 -1.64 14.57
CA MET A 1 -3.86 -0.94 13.84
C MET A 1 -4.73 -0.30 14.90
N LEU A 2 -4.81 1.03 14.95
CA LEU A 2 -5.69 1.67 15.92
C LEU A 2 -7.13 1.42 15.48
N VAL A 3 -7.82 0.58 16.25
CA VAL A 3 -9.26 0.39 16.14
C VAL A 3 -9.88 1.69 16.63
N LYS A 4 -10.22 2.58 15.70
CA LYS A 4 -11.07 3.75 16.01
C LYS A 4 -12.52 3.34 15.79
N ASP A 5 -13.42 3.83 16.65
CA ASP A 5 -14.85 3.48 16.67
C ASP A 5 -15.66 4.06 15.49
N GLY A 6 -15.02 4.28 14.34
CA GLY A 6 -15.65 4.80 13.15
C GLY A 6 -14.66 5.24 12.07
N PRO A 7 -15.17 5.65 10.90
CA PRO A 7 -14.36 6.29 9.88
C PRO A 7 -13.71 7.54 10.44
N PHE A 8 -12.43 7.73 10.17
CA PHE A 8 -11.71 8.92 10.65
C PHE A 8 -10.90 9.57 9.54
N LYS A 9 -10.69 10.87 9.69
CA LYS A 9 -9.83 11.65 8.83
C LYS A 9 -8.49 11.87 9.53
N PHE A 10 -7.42 11.52 8.85
CA PHE A 10 -6.06 11.83 9.26
C PHE A 10 -5.57 13.09 8.55
N VAL A 11 -4.77 13.89 9.25
CA VAL A 11 -4.07 15.06 8.70
C VAL A 11 -2.60 14.94 9.11
N ASP A 12 -1.70 15.03 8.13
CA ASP A 12 -0.26 15.09 8.38
C ASP A 12 0.15 16.51 8.78
N ASP A 13 -0.18 16.89 10.01
CA ASP A 13 0.14 18.19 10.63
C ASP A 13 1.31 18.12 11.63
N GLY A 14 1.86 16.92 11.85
CA GLY A 14 2.97 16.67 12.76
C GLY A 14 2.60 16.45 14.23
N HIS A 15 1.31 16.32 14.56
CA HIS A 15 0.84 16.07 15.93
C HIS A 15 0.37 14.62 16.14
N ALA A 16 0.36 13.80 15.09
CA ALA A 16 -0.04 12.41 15.17
C ALA A 16 0.97 11.55 15.95
N GLU A 17 0.47 10.51 16.61
CA GLU A 17 1.33 9.47 17.17
C GLU A 17 2.16 8.78 16.08
N GLU A 18 3.33 8.27 16.46
CA GLU A 18 4.28 7.65 15.54
C GLU A 18 3.65 6.52 14.73
N LEU A 19 2.84 5.66 15.37
CA LEU A 19 2.15 4.55 14.69
C LEU A 19 1.15 5.04 13.62
N ASP A 20 0.37 6.07 13.93
CA ASP A 20 -0.60 6.64 12.99
C ASP A 20 0.12 7.34 11.83
N HIS A 21 1.21 8.05 12.11
CA HIS A 21 2.05 8.66 11.08
C HIS A 21 2.70 7.60 10.17
N ASN A 22 3.32 6.57 10.74
CA ASN A 22 3.95 5.48 10.00
C ASN A 22 2.93 4.75 9.11
N TYR A 23 1.73 4.52 9.62
CA TYR A 23 0.64 3.94 8.85
C TYR A 23 0.20 4.85 7.69
N PHE A 24 0.07 6.16 7.94
CA PHE A 24 -0.22 7.14 6.90
C PHE A 24 0.87 7.20 5.81
N VAL A 25 2.14 7.11 6.18
CA VAL A 25 3.26 7.04 5.23
C VAL A 25 3.18 5.75 4.40
N ALA A 26 2.86 4.62 5.02
CA ALA A 26 2.80 3.33 4.36
C ALA A 26 1.69 3.21 3.30
N ILE A 27 0.68 4.09 3.32
CA ILE A 27 -0.36 4.15 2.28
C ILE A 27 -0.03 5.13 1.13
N ARG A 28 1.14 5.76 1.13
CA ARG A 28 1.59 6.61 0.00
C ARG A 28 2.14 5.74 -1.11
N SER A 29 1.91 6.12 -2.37
CA SER A 29 2.61 5.49 -3.49
C SER A 29 4.08 5.90 -3.49
N SER A 30 4.98 4.95 -3.71
CA SER A 30 6.42 5.18 -3.63
C SER A 30 7.22 4.15 -4.45
N TYR A 31 8.53 4.12 -4.23
CA TYR A 31 9.40 3.01 -4.64
C TYR A 31 9.97 2.34 -3.41
N LEU A 32 9.78 1.02 -3.30
CA LEU A 32 10.41 0.22 -2.26
C LEU A 32 11.80 -0.18 -2.72
N THR A 33 12.77 0.02 -1.84
CA THR A 33 14.15 -0.38 -2.08
C THR A 33 14.46 -1.61 -1.22
N LEU A 34 14.87 -2.70 -1.87
CA LEU A 34 15.36 -3.91 -1.23
C LEU A 34 16.84 -4.07 -1.55
N ARG A 35 17.67 -4.26 -0.51
CA ARG A 35 19.07 -4.63 -0.70
C ARG A 35 19.23 -6.14 -0.58
N GLN A 36 19.72 -6.77 -1.64
CA GLN A 36 20.07 -8.19 -1.66
C GLN A 36 21.58 -8.33 -1.91
N GLY A 37 22.35 -8.47 -0.83
CA GLY A 37 23.81 -8.46 -0.87
C GLY A 37 24.38 -7.13 -1.40
N GLY A 38 25.07 -7.19 -2.54
CA GLY A 38 25.63 -6.02 -3.24
C GLY A 38 24.67 -5.35 -4.23
N LYS A 39 23.44 -5.85 -4.37
CA LYS A 39 22.45 -5.33 -5.34
C LYS A 39 21.34 -4.55 -4.63
N PHE A 40 20.86 -3.51 -5.28
CA PHE A 40 19.63 -2.79 -4.91
C PHE A 40 18.55 -3.10 -5.94
N ILE A 41 17.40 -3.58 -5.46
CA ILE A 41 16.19 -3.78 -6.24
C ILE A 41 15.24 -2.66 -5.84
N ILE A 42 14.76 -1.90 -6.83
CA ILE A 42 13.83 -0.81 -6.62
C ILE A 42 12.56 -1.17 -7.37
N GLU A 43 11.45 -1.30 -6.65
CA GLU A 43 10.15 -1.65 -7.23
C GLU A 43 9.10 -0.59 -6.92
N PRO A 44 8.21 -0.26 -7.87
CA PRO A 44 7.11 0.62 -7.58
C PRO A 44 6.19 0.00 -6.55
N TYR A 45 5.83 0.82 -5.57
CA TYR A 45 4.87 0.49 -4.55
C TYR A 45 3.63 1.35 -4.72
N SER A 46 2.51 0.67 -4.89
CA SER A 46 1.22 1.32 -4.96
C SER A 46 0.22 0.57 -4.09
N PRO A 47 -0.14 1.14 -2.92
CA PRO A 47 -0.92 0.44 -1.90
C PRO A 47 -2.30 -0.01 -2.35
N HIS A 48 -2.84 0.55 -3.44
CA HIS A 48 -4.08 0.03 -4.06
C HIS A 48 -3.98 -1.46 -4.44
N ARG A 49 -2.77 -1.99 -4.67
CA ARG A 49 -2.53 -3.43 -4.93
C ARG A 49 -2.26 -4.24 -3.66
N PHE A 50 -1.90 -3.58 -2.57
CA PHE A 50 -1.45 -4.20 -1.32
C PHE A 50 -2.36 -3.89 -0.13
N GLY A 51 -3.57 -3.35 -0.38
CA GLY A 51 -4.50 -2.90 0.65
C GLY A 51 -4.79 -3.89 1.78
N ARG A 52 -4.69 -5.21 1.53
CA ARG A 52 -4.84 -6.24 2.57
C ARG A 52 -3.79 -6.18 3.66
N GLN A 53 -2.53 -5.85 3.34
CA GLN A 53 -1.47 -5.72 4.34
C GLN A 53 -1.80 -4.63 5.37
N PHE A 54 -2.69 -3.70 4.99
CA PHE A 54 -3.18 -2.61 5.81
C PHE A 54 -4.62 -2.83 6.32
N GLY A 55 -5.18 -4.04 6.14
CA GLY A 55 -6.53 -4.36 6.61
C GLY A 55 -7.67 -3.76 5.78
N TYR A 56 -7.40 -3.23 4.59
CA TYR A 56 -8.44 -2.75 3.67
C TYR A 56 -9.05 -3.88 2.84
N TYR A 57 -10.29 -3.67 2.41
CA TYR A 57 -10.90 -4.44 1.34
C TYR A 57 -10.04 -4.34 0.08
N GLN A 58 -9.64 -5.49 -0.46
CA GLN A 58 -9.06 -5.57 -1.80
C GLN A 58 -10.17 -5.92 -2.78
N ASP A 59 -10.53 -4.95 -3.60
CA ASP A 59 -11.23 -5.20 -4.84
C ASP A 59 -10.21 -5.48 -5.97
N VAL A 60 -10.67 -5.88 -7.15
CA VAL A 60 -9.82 -6.05 -8.33
C VAL A 60 -9.00 -4.78 -8.55
N PRO A 61 -7.66 -4.84 -8.51
CA PRO A 61 -6.85 -3.64 -8.69
C PRO A 61 -7.16 -3.00 -10.04
N GLY A 62 -7.38 -1.68 -10.02
CA GLY A 62 -7.53 -0.92 -11.25
C GLY A 62 -6.27 -1.00 -12.11
N THR A 63 -6.43 -0.83 -13.42
CA THR A 63 -5.30 -0.69 -14.33
C THR A 63 -4.53 0.58 -13.98
N LEU A 64 -3.23 0.44 -13.73
CA LEU A 64 -2.36 1.59 -13.60
C LEU A 64 -2.30 2.28 -14.97
N LYS A 65 -2.70 3.55 -15.03
CA LYS A 65 -2.64 4.36 -16.27
C LYS A 65 -1.21 4.63 -16.72
N TYR A 66 -0.25 4.52 -15.79
CA TYR A 66 1.16 4.80 -16.01
C TYR A 66 1.99 3.60 -15.59
N ASP A 67 3.00 3.25 -16.39
CA ASP A 67 3.95 2.21 -16.02
C ASP A 67 4.91 2.75 -14.96
N THR A 68 4.57 2.49 -13.69
CA THR A 68 5.40 2.90 -12.56
C THR A 68 6.66 2.04 -12.42
N ARG A 69 6.89 1.02 -13.26
CA ARG A 69 8.14 0.22 -13.18
C ARG A 69 9.34 0.99 -13.73
N VAL A 70 9.09 2.02 -14.53
CA VAL A 70 10.11 2.87 -15.12
C VAL A 70 9.95 4.27 -14.54
N ALA A 71 10.94 4.71 -13.77
CA ALA A 71 11.05 6.09 -13.31
C ALA A 71 12.39 6.68 -13.74
N SER A 72 12.39 7.98 -14.05
CA SER A 72 13.62 8.75 -14.07
C SER A 72 14.21 8.85 -12.65
N LEU A 73 15.50 9.19 -12.55
CA LEU A 73 16.12 9.49 -11.27
C LEU A 73 15.36 10.60 -10.49
N GLU A 74 14.89 11.61 -11.21
CA GLU A 74 14.10 12.71 -10.64
C GLU A 74 12.80 12.21 -10.02
N GLU A 75 12.06 11.34 -10.74
CA GLU A 75 10.85 10.71 -10.22
C GLU A 75 11.16 9.85 -8.99
N GLY A 76 12.21 9.03 -9.05
CA GLY A 76 12.67 8.23 -7.90
C GLY A 76 12.96 9.08 -6.66
N LEU A 77 13.68 10.20 -6.84
CA LEU A 77 13.96 11.16 -5.76
C LEU A 77 12.68 11.83 -5.25
N ARG A 78 11.74 12.18 -6.14
CA ARG A 78 10.45 12.76 -5.77
C ARG A 78 9.64 11.81 -4.89
N TYR A 79 9.53 10.54 -5.28
CA TYR A 79 8.82 9.53 -4.51
C TYR A 79 9.51 9.18 -3.19
N TRP A 80 10.84 9.12 -3.17
CA TRP A 80 11.58 8.95 -1.92
C TRP A 80 11.31 10.11 -0.95
N ARG A 81 11.35 11.36 -1.44
CA ARG A 81 10.99 12.54 -0.64
C ARG A 81 9.58 12.44 -0.09
N LEU A 82 8.62 11.98 -0.90
CA LEU A 82 7.24 11.77 -0.44
C LEU A 82 7.12 10.71 0.66
N CYS A 83 8.04 9.74 0.75
CA CYS A 83 8.04 8.75 1.85
C CYS A 83 8.48 9.35 3.17
N VAL A 84 9.46 10.26 3.14
CA VAL A 84 10.04 10.86 4.34
C VAL A 84 9.39 12.21 4.72
N LEU A 85 8.49 12.72 3.87
CA LEU A 85 7.85 14.00 4.10
C LEU A 85 6.85 13.92 5.28
N SER A 86 7.16 14.64 6.34
CA SER A 86 6.24 14.91 7.45
C SER A 86 5.63 16.30 7.33
N LYS A 87 4.50 16.56 8.02
CA LYS A 87 3.88 17.89 8.09
C LYS A 87 3.46 18.42 6.71
N SER A 88 3.12 17.52 5.79
CA SER A 88 2.74 17.87 4.42
C SER A 88 1.35 18.49 4.29
N SER A 89 0.56 18.52 5.37
CA SER A 89 -0.88 18.86 5.35
C SER A 89 -1.74 17.94 4.46
N SER A 90 -1.18 16.82 4.01
CA SER A 90 -1.90 15.77 3.28
C SER A 90 -2.96 15.15 4.18
N LYS A 91 -4.07 14.72 3.56
CA LYS A 91 -5.25 14.21 4.25
C LYS A 91 -5.60 12.84 3.70
N ALA A 92 -5.95 11.90 4.58
CA ALA A 92 -6.53 10.62 4.19
C ALA A 92 -7.80 10.33 4.99
N TRP A 93 -8.74 9.66 4.33
CA TRP A 93 -9.93 9.10 4.95
C TRP A 93 -9.73 7.61 5.16
N PHE A 94 -9.87 7.18 6.40
CA PHE A 94 -9.74 5.81 6.81
C PHE A 94 -11.14 5.27 7.12
N PRO A 95 -11.62 4.22 6.42
CA PRO A 95 -12.87 3.55 6.75
C PRO A 95 -12.75 2.84 8.11
N CYS A 96 -13.91 2.59 8.73
CA CYS A 96 -13.98 1.74 9.91
C CYS A 96 -13.52 0.32 9.56
N LEU A 97 -12.77 -0.30 10.47
CA LEU A 97 -12.47 -1.72 10.38
C LEU A 97 -13.76 -2.52 10.54
N PRO A 98 -14.10 -3.40 9.60
CA PRO A 98 -15.23 -4.30 9.80
C PRO A 98 -14.91 -5.25 10.95
N ALA A 99 -15.91 -5.48 11.84
CA ALA A 99 -15.79 -6.39 12.99
C ALA A 99 -15.32 -7.81 12.61
N ASN A 100 -15.50 -8.21 11.34
CA ASN A 100 -15.08 -9.50 10.79
C ASN A 100 -14.04 -9.33 9.67
N ALA A 101 -12.81 -8.95 10.02
CA ALA A 101 -11.68 -8.86 9.09
C ALA A 101 -11.31 -10.19 8.38
N LYS A 102 -11.88 -11.33 8.78
CA LYS A 102 -11.64 -12.64 8.17
C LYS A 102 -12.30 -12.85 6.80
N LYS A 103 -13.24 -11.98 6.37
CA LYS A 103 -13.98 -12.09 5.08
C LYS A 103 -13.63 -11.00 4.04
N LEU A 104 -12.42 -10.45 4.07
CA LEU A 104 -12.04 -9.27 3.27
C LEU A 104 -11.65 -9.57 1.81
N CYS A 105 -12.20 -10.62 1.17
CA CYS A 105 -11.88 -10.99 -0.21
C CYS A 105 -13.14 -11.08 -1.05
N SER A 106 -13.26 -10.22 -2.07
CA SER A 106 -14.34 -10.36 -3.05
C SER A 106 -14.11 -11.58 -3.93
N GLU A 107 -15.18 -12.26 -4.35
CA GLU A 107 -15.07 -13.37 -5.33
C GLU A 107 -14.47 -12.88 -6.65
N ALA A 108 -14.74 -11.63 -7.03
CA ALA A 108 -14.12 -10.98 -8.19
C ALA A 108 -12.59 -10.88 -8.05
N TYR A 109 -12.09 -10.50 -6.87
CA TYR A 109 -10.65 -10.48 -6.59
C TYR A 109 -10.05 -11.88 -6.65
N LYS A 110 -10.71 -12.90 -6.08
CA LYS A 110 -10.23 -14.30 -6.15
C LYS A 110 -10.11 -14.79 -7.60
N ALA A 111 -11.14 -14.53 -8.40
CA ALA A 111 -11.17 -14.89 -9.81
C ALA A 111 -10.08 -14.15 -10.62
N TRP A 112 -9.90 -12.85 -10.36
CA TRP A 112 -8.81 -12.07 -10.96
C TRP A 112 -7.43 -12.62 -10.56
N TRP A 113 -7.20 -12.89 -9.28
CA TRP A 113 -5.93 -13.41 -8.78
C TRP A 113 -5.58 -14.76 -9.44
N ALA A 114 -6.52 -15.70 -9.45
CA ALA A 114 -6.36 -17.00 -10.10
C ALA A 114 -6.06 -16.86 -11.61
N LYS A 115 -6.66 -15.87 -12.28
CA LYS A 115 -6.39 -15.60 -13.70
C LYS A 115 -4.99 -15.03 -13.95
N VAL A 116 -4.53 -14.08 -13.12
CA VAL A 116 -3.26 -13.37 -13.33
C VAL A 116 -2.06 -14.19 -12.85
N HIS A 117 -2.20 -14.88 -11.72
CA HIS A 117 -1.10 -15.58 -11.07
C HIS A 117 -1.22 -17.11 -11.12
N GLY A 118 -2.31 -17.67 -11.65
CA GLY A 118 -2.49 -19.11 -11.76
C GLY A 118 -2.37 -19.82 -10.41
N THR A 119 -1.60 -20.91 -10.38
CA THR A 119 -1.29 -21.72 -9.20
C THR A 119 -0.02 -21.28 -8.47
N PHE A 120 0.49 -20.06 -8.69
CA PHE A 120 1.80 -19.60 -8.18
C PHE A 120 2.11 -19.99 -6.72
N PHE A 121 1.13 -19.92 -5.81
CA PHE A 121 1.30 -20.32 -4.40
C PHE A 121 1.27 -21.85 -4.14
N HIS A 122 0.63 -22.65 -4.99
CA HIS A 122 0.68 -24.11 -4.92
C HIS A 122 2.04 -24.64 -5.41
N ASP A 123 2.69 -23.94 -6.35
CA ASP A 123 3.92 -24.43 -7.00
C ASP A 123 5.21 -23.94 -6.33
N ASN A 124 5.17 -22.87 -5.53
CA ASN A 124 6.37 -22.19 -5.01
C ASN A 124 6.42 -22.05 -3.47
N ILE A 125 5.47 -22.64 -2.75
CA ILE A 125 5.50 -22.72 -1.28
C ILE A 125 5.34 -24.20 -0.89
N ALA A 126 6.43 -24.96 -1.02
CA ALA A 126 6.62 -26.26 -0.41
C ALA A 126 7.82 -26.18 0.54
#